data_AF-A0A399G027-F1
#
_entry.id   AF-A0A399G027-F1
#
_cell.length_a   1.000
_cell.length_b   1.000
_cell.length_c   1.000
_cell.angle_alpha   90.00
_cell.angle_beta   90.00
_cell.angle_gamma   90.00
#
_symmetry.space_group_name_H-M   'P 1'
#
loop_
_entity.id
_entity.type
_entity.pdbx_description
1 polymer ?
#
loop_
_entity_poly.entity_id
_entity_poly.type
_entity_poly.pdbx_seq_one_letter_code
_entity_poly.pdbx_strand_id
1 'polypeptide(L)'
;MSVEAHTRARQVFQRVGDAHGEAQAWTGIGLVLAASGEAGKAVKALAQAVALFEATGDAHRAAIVRELIARVRKGPDSGAPD
;
A
#
# COMPACT_ATOMS: atom_id res chain seq x y z
N MET A 1 -7.09 33.88 14.20
CA MET A 1 -5.90 33.16 13.70
C MET A 1 -5.67 31.79 14.35
N SER A 2 -6.03 31.54 15.62
CA SER A 2 -5.77 30.21 16.24
C SER A 2 -6.72 29.10 15.76
N VAL A 3 -8.03 29.37 15.64
CA VAL A 3 -9.03 28.34 15.28
C VAL A 3 -8.82 27.81 13.85
N GLU A 4 -8.53 28.68 12.87
CA GLU A 4 -8.31 28.26 11.48
C GLU A 4 -7.07 27.38 11.30
N ALA A 5 -6.00 27.65 12.05
CA ALA A 5 -4.79 26.82 12.05
C ALA A 5 -5.09 25.43 12.63
N HIS A 6 -5.86 25.36 13.72
CA HIS A 6 -6.29 24.08 14.32
C HIS A 6 -7.22 23.29 13.38
N THR A 7 -8.14 23.95 12.68
CA THR A 7 -9.03 23.29 11.71
C THR A 7 -8.26 22.75 10.50
N ARG A 8 -7.30 23.52 9.96
CA ARG A 8 -6.44 23.05 8.86
C ARG A 8 -5.58 21.87 9.29
N ALA A 9 -4.93 21.94 10.46
CA ALA A 9 -4.14 20.84 10.99
C ALA A 9 -4.99 19.57 11.16
N ARG A 10 -6.19 19.69 11.75
CA ARG A 10 -7.11 18.56 11.94
C ARG A 10 -7.54 17.92 10.61
N GLN A 11 -7.87 18.72 9.60
CA GLN A 11 -8.24 18.19 8.27
C GLN A 11 -7.08 17.45 7.60
N VAL A 12 -5.86 17.98 7.73
CA VAL A 12 -4.66 17.31 7.19
C VAL A 12 -4.42 15.99 7.92
N PHE A 13 -4.46 15.97 9.26
CA PHE A 13 -4.30 14.73 10.03
C PHE A 13 -5.39 13.70 9.73
N GLN A 14 -6.64 14.13 9.55
CA GLN A 14 -7.72 13.22 9.15
C GLN A 14 -7.47 12.62 7.77
N ARG A 15 -7.11 13.44 6.76
CA ARG A 15 -6.81 12.93 5.41
C ARG A 15 -5.61 11.98 5.39
N VAL A 16 -4.57 12.30 6.15
CA VAL A 16 -3.37 11.45 6.26
C VAL A 16 -3.71 10.13 6.96
N GLY A 17 -4.51 10.17 8.04
CA GLY A 17 -4.95 8.98 8.76
C GLY A 17 -5.84 8.07 7.90
N ASP A 18 -6.76 8.67 7.13
CA ASP A 18 -7.67 7.97 6.22
C ASP A 18 -6.88 7.25 5.11
N ALA A 19 -5.98 7.97 4.43
CA ALA A 19 -5.12 7.40 3.39
C ALA A 19 -4.15 6.33 3.93
N HIS A 20 -3.61 6.50 5.15
CA HIS A 20 -2.76 5.48 5.77
C HIS A 20 -3.55 4.21 6.11
N GLY A 21 -4.76 4.35 6.64
CA GLY A 21 -5.65 3.21 6.92
C GLY A 21 -6.05 2.49 5.63
N GLU A 22 -6.37 3.24 4.58
CA GLU A 22 -6.68 2.68 3.26
C GLU A 22 -5.47 1.92 2.67
N ALA A 23 -4.27 2.47 2.80
CA ALA A 23 -3.03 1.81 2.35
C ALA A 23 -2.80 0.47 3.06
N GLN A 24 -3.06 0.40 4.38
CA GLN A 24 -2.97 -0.84 5.14
C GLN A 24 -4.00 -1.88 4.68
N ALA A 25 -5.23 -1.46 4.40
CA ALA A 25 -6.28 -2.34 3.88
C ALA A 25 -5.89 -2.92 2.52
N TRP A 26 -5.42 -2.07 1.59
CA TRP A 26 -4.92 -2.51 0.29
C TRP A 26 -3.73 -3.47 0.40
N THR A 27 -2.85 -3.25 1.39
CA THR A 27 -1.73 -4.17 1.67
C THR A 27 -2.24 -5.55 2.08
N GLY A 28 -3.23 -5.60 2.99
CA GLY A 28 -3.86 -6.84 3.42
C GLY A 28 -4.53 -7.59 2.27
N ILE A 29 -5.31 -6.88 1.44
CA ILE A 29 -5.94 -7.44 0.23
C ILE A 29 -4.88 -8.04 -0.71
N GLY A 30 -3.78 -7.32 -0.94
CA GLY A 30 -2.69 -7.79 -1.80
C GLY A 30 -2.04 -9.07 -1.28
N LEU A 31 -1.83 -9.19 0.03
CA LEU A 31 -1.29 -10.40 0.65
C LEU A 31 -2.23 -11.60 0.55
N VAL A 32 -3.53 -11.39 0.77
CA VAL A 32 -4.54 -12.45 0.62
C VAL A 32 -4.60 -12.93 -0.83
N LEU A 33 -4.64 -12.01 -1.80
CA LEU A 33 -4.62 -12.34 -3.22
C LEU A 33 -3.36 -13.09 -3.63
N ALA A 34 -2.20 -12.73 -3.07
CA ALA A 34 -0.95 -13.44 -3.32
C ALA A 34 -1.00 -14.86 -2.77
N ALA A 35 -1.55 -15.06 -1.58
CA ALA A 35 -1.76 -16.39 -1.00
C ALA A 35 -2.77 -17.23 -1.80
N SER A 36 -3.75 -16.59 -2.46
CA SER A 36 -4.70 -17.22 -3.37
C SER A 36 -4.12 -17.52 -4.77
N GLY A 37 -2.83 -17.24 -5.02
CA GLY A 37 -2.19 -17.45 -6.32
C GLY A 37 -2.52 -16.38 -7.38
N GLU A 38 -3.29 -15.35 -7.02
CA GLU A 38 -3.70 -14.27 -7.91
C GLU A 38 -2.64 -13.16 -7.99
N ALA A 39 -1.41 -13.53 -8.35
CA ALA A 39 -0.25 -12.63 -8.33
C ALA A 39 -0.49 -11.30 -9.08
N GLY A 40 -1.19 -11.34 -10.22
CA GLY A 40 -1.53 -10.14 -10.99
C GLY A 40 -2.47 -9.18 -10.23
N LYS A 41 -3.46 -9.69 -9.49
CA LYS A 41 -4.36 -8.86 -8.68
C LYS A 41 -3.66 -8.38 -7.41
N ALA A 42 -2.85 -9.25 -6.79
CA ALA A 42 -2.04 -8.90 -5.63
C ALA A 42 -1.12 -7.71 -5.90
N VAL A 43 -0.39 -7.73 -7.02
CA VAL A 43 0.50 -6.62 -7.42
C VAL A 43 -0.27 -5.32 -7.60
N LYS A 44 -1.48 -5.35 -8.19
CA LYS A 44 -2.32 -4.15 -8.34
C LYS A 44 -2.76 -3.57 -6.99
N ALA A 45 -3.23 -4.43 -6.08
CA ALA A 45 -3.63 -4.03 -4.74
C ALA A 45 -2.46 -3.45 -3.93
N LEU A 46 -1.30 -4.13 -3.95
CA LEU A 46 -0.09 -3.62 -3.31
C LEU A 46 0.39 -2.31 -3.94
N ALA A 47 0.28 -2.13 -5.27
CA ALA A 47 0.65 -0.87 -5.92
C ALA A 47 -0.23 0.31 -5.50
N GLN A 48 -1.52 0.09 -5.26
CA GLN A 48 -2.41 1.11 -4.68
C GLN A 48 -1.97 1.49 -3.26
N ALA A 49 -1.61 0.49 -2.43
CA ALA A 49 -1.08 0.75 -1.09
C ALA A 49 0.20 1.60 -1.12
N VAL A 50 1.14 1.32 -2.05
CA VAL A 50 2.35 2.14 -2.23
C VAL A 50 1.99 3.60 -2.52
N ALA A 51 1.08 3.84 -3.47
CA ALA A 51 0.69 5.20 -3.86
C ALA A 51 0.09 5.98 -2.68
N LEU A 52 -0.72 5.31 -1.84
CA LEU A 52 -1.31 5.91 -0.65
C LEU A 52 -0.28 6.16 0.46
N PHE A 53 0.65 5.23 0.69
CA PHE A 53 1.77 5.47 1.62
C PHE A 53 2.67 6.63 1.16
N GLU A 54 2.93 6.77 -0.14
CA GLU A 54 3.66 7.92 -0.67
C GLU A 54 2.88 9.23 -0.54
N ALA A 55 1.56 9.20 -0.77
CA ALA A 55 0.69 10.37 -0.58
C ALA A 55 0.64 10.84 0.88
N THR A 56 0.85 9.93 1.84
CA THR A 56 0.93 10.23 3.28
C THR A 56 2.34 10.60 3.75
N GLY A 57 3.35 10.47 2.88
CA GLY A 57 4.76 10.70 3.21
C GLY A 57 5.44 9.53 3.93
N ASP A 58 4.79 8.36 4.00
CA ASP A 58 5.27 7.17 4.71
C ASP A 58 6.13 6.29 3.79
N ALA A 59 7.31 6.81 3.41
CA ALA A 59 8.22 6.16 2.47
C ALA A 59 8.73 4.79 2.97
N HIS A 60 8.83 4.60 4.29
CA HIS A 60 9.24 3.33 4.88
C HIS A 60 8.20 2.23 4.62
N ARG A 61 6.92 2.53 4.85
CA ARG A 61 5.81 1.62 4.52
C ARG A 61 5.75 1.34 3.02
N ALA A 62 5.90 2.37 2.18
CA ALA A 62 5.93 2.21 0.73
C ALA A 62 7.06 1.24 0.27
N ALA A 63 8.26 1.33 0.87
CA ALA A 63 9.37 0.44 0.56
C ALA A 63 9.06 -1.02 0.93
N ILE A 64 8.48 -1.27 2.11
CA ILE A 64 8.07 -2.62 2.55
C ILE A 64 7.06 -3.21 1.56
N VAL A 65 6.06 -2.44 1.15
CA VAL A 65 5.04 -2.92 0.19
C VAL A 65 5.65 -3.19 -1.19
N ARG A 66 6.62 -2.38 -1.63
CA ARG A 66 7.37 -2.65 -2.88
C ARG A 66 8.15 -3.97 -2.81
N GLU A 67 8.73 -4.30 -1.66
CA GLU A 67 9.39 -5.60 -1.48
C GLU A 67 8.39 -6.75 -1.54
N LEU A 68 7.18 -6.58 -0.98
CA LEU A 68 6.10 -7.56 -1.14
C LEU A 68 5.74 -7.75 -2.62
N ILE A 69 5.62 -6.67 -3.40
CA ILE A 69 5.38 -6.74 -4.85
C ILE A 69 6.49 -7.56 -5.55
N ALA A 70 7.75 -7.29 -5.21
CA ALA A 70 8.88 -8.03 -5.79
C ALA A 70 8.82 -9.52 -5.44
N ARG A 71 8.47 -9.87 -4.20
CA ARG A 71 8.27 -11.27 -3.77
C ARG A 71 7.12 -11.94 -4.50
N VAL A 72 5.98 -11.26 -4.65
CA VAL A 72 4.81 -11.78 -5.37
C VAL A 72 5.13 -12.00 -6.85
N ARG A 73 5.85 -11.07 -7.49
CA ARG A 73 6.33 -11.22 -8.88
C ARG A 73 7.35 -12.33 -9.04
N LYS A 74 8.20 -12.55 -8.04
CA LYS A 74 9.16 -13.67 -7.95
C LYS A 74 8.53 -14.96 -7.41
N GLY A 75 7.20 -15.02 -7.30
CA GLY A 75 6.48 -16.27 -7.00
C GLY A 75 6.93 -17.41 -7.94
N PRO A 76 6.60 -18.68 -7.62
CA PRO A 76 7.30 -19.88 -8.11
C PRO A 76 7.37 -20.08 -9.65
N ASP A 77 6.82 -19.17 -10.44
CA ASP A 77 6.84 -19.11 -11.90
C ASP A 77 8.22 -18.77 -12.51
N SER A 78 9.31 -18.87 -11.74
CA SER A 78 10.68 -18.73 -12.26
C SER A 78 11.31 -20.07 -12.67
N GLY A 79 10.53 -21.15 -12.78
CA GLY A 79 11.07 -22.49 -13.05
C GLY A 79 10.07 -23.48 -13.63
N ALA A 80 9.65 -23.27 -14.88
CA ALA A 80 9.29 -24.36 -15.80
C ALA A 80 9.33 -23.85 -17.25
N PRO A 81 10.42 -24.05 -18.00
CA PRO A 81 10.26 -24.48 -19.38
C PRO A 81 9.85 -25.96 -19.37
N ASP A 82 8.75 -26.25 -20.07
CA ASP A 82 8.36 -27.60 -20.52
C ASP A 82 9.53 -28.34 -21.19
#